data_AF-A0A942QWY0-F1
#
_entry.id   AF-A0A942QWY0-F1
#
_cell.length_a   1.000
_cell.length_b   1.000
_cell.length_c   1.000
_cell.angle_alpha   90.00
_cell.angle_beta   90.00
_cell.angle_gamma   90.00
#
_symmetry.space_group_name_H-M   'P 1'
#
loop_
_entity.id
_entity.type
_entity.pdbx_description
1 polymer ?
#
loop_
_entity_poly.entity_id
_entity_poly.type
_entity_poly.pdbx_seq_one_letter_code
_entity_poly.pdbx_strand_id
1 'polypeptide(L)' 'MISIKQLLALGFVEKQPRFYEEEFSYDWHSIKKNDCELSVTTEYDLNNVAKLQYVEFNGEKLQQEALFALEFLIKLM' A
#
# COMPACT_ATOMS: atom_id res chain seq x y z
N MET A 1 1.84 0.84 -10.88
CA MET A 1 1.45 1.25 -9.51
C MET A 1 -0.04 1.44 -9.46
N ILE A 2 -0.66 1.05 -8.37
CA ILE A 2 -2.05 1.36 -8.07
C ILE A 2 -2.09 2.76 -7.46
N SER A 3 -2.99 3.60 -7.93
CA SER A 3 -3.18 4.94 -7.38
C SER A 3 -3.82 4.87 -5.99
N ILE A 4 -3.56 5.87 -5.14
CA ILE A 4 -4.23 5.96 -3.82
C ILE A 4 -5.75 5.92 -3.97
N LYS A 5 -6.33 6.61 -4.96
CA LYS A 5 -7.78 6.59 -5.21
C LYS A 5 -8.31 5.17 -5.44
N GLN A 6 -7.57 4.33 -6.14
CA GLN A 6 -7.92 2.93 -6.33
C GLN A 6 -7.78 2.13 -5.03
N LEU A 7 -6.73 2.35 -4.22
CA LEU A 7 -6.60 1.71 -2.91
C LEU A 7 -7.78 2.06 -2.00
N LEU A 8 -8.18 3.33 -1.94
CA LEU A 8 -9.34 3.77 -1.15
C LEU A 8 -10.64 3.13 -1.67
N ALA A 9 -10.81 2.99 -2.99
CA ALA A 9 -11.96 2.30 -3.58
C ALA A 9 -12.01 0.80 -3.24
N LEU A 10 -10.85 0.18 -2.99
CA LEU A 10 -10.72 -1.21 -2.53
C LEU A 10 -10.94 -1.36 -1.01
N GLY A 11 -11.18 -0.26 -0.29
CA GLY A 11 -11.43 -0.26 1.15
C GLY A 11 -10.17 -0.18 2.01
N PHE A 12 -9.01 0.11 1.42
CA PHE A 12 -7.84 0.47 2.22
C PHE A 12 -8.08 1.81 2.93
N VAL A 13 -7.49 1.94 4.12
CA VAL A 13 -7.47 3.17 4.89
C VAL A 13 -6.04 3.62 5.12
N GLU A 14 -5.83 4.92 5.25
CA GLU A 14 -4.55 5.49 5.65
C GLU A 14 -4.20 5.01 7.07
N LYS A 15 -3.04 4.39 7.23
CA LYS A 15 -2.58 3.84 8.52
C LYS A 15 -2.11 4.95 9.45
N GLN A 16 -1.46 5.96 8.88
CA GLN A 16 -0.89 7.12 9.54
C GLN A 16 -0.67 8.23 8.52
N PRO A 17 -0.57 9.51 8.95
CA PRO A 17 -0.18 10.60 8.08
C PRO A 17 1.09 10.28 7.29
N ARG A 18 1.20 10.82 6.07
CA ARG A 18 2.41 10.75 5.25
C ARG A 18 3.66 11.01 6.10
N PHE A 19 4.62 10.10 5.97
CA PHE A 19 5.92 10.23 6.59
C PHE A 19 6.90 10.90 5.62
N TYR A 20 7.76 11.78 6.14
CA TYR A 20 8.70 12.57 5.37
C TYR A 20 10.12 12.32 5.86
N GLU A 21 11.02 12.09 4.91
CA GLU A 21 12.46 11.98 5.10
C GLU A 21 13.15 13.06 4.26
N GLU A 22 14.46 13.25 4.46
CA GLU A 22 15.24 14.26 3.74
C GLU A 22 15.24 14.05 2.22
N GLU A 23 15.10 12.80 1.76
CA GLU A 23 15.24 12.42 0.34
C GLU A 23 13.97 11.83 -0.28
N PHE A 24 12.99 11.42 0.54
CA PHE A 24 11.76 10.76 0.08
C PHE A 24 10.61 10.97 1.06
N SER A 25 9.42 10.57 0.66
CA SER A 25 8.27 10.44 1.57
C SER A 25 7.52 9.15 1.27
N TYR A 26 6.74 8.65 2.22
CA TYR A 26 5.87 7.50 1.96
C TYR A 26 4.49 7.63 2.57
N ASP A 27 3.52 7.11 1.82
CA ASP A 27 2.17 6.85 2.31
C ASP A 27 2.01 5.37 2.61
N TRP A 28 1.34 5.08 3.72
CA TRP A 28 1.02 3.73 4.12
C TRP A 28 -0.49 3.56 4.25
N HIS A 29 -1.03 2.63 3.46
CA HIS A 29 -2.44 2.26 3.50
C HIS A 29 -2.58 0.80 3.89
N SER A 30 -3.55 0.44 4.72
CA SER A 30 -3.83 -0.96 5.02
C SER A 30 -5.33 -1.28 5.08
N ILE A 31 -5.63 -2.56 4.92
CA ILE A 31 -6.97 -3.14 5.11
C ILE A 31 -6.83 -4.36 6.02
N LYS A 32 -7.75 -4.50 6.97
CA LYS A 32 -7.79 -5.61 7.92
C LYS A 32 -9.09 -6.38 7.80
N LYS A 33 -9.00 -7.70 7.67
CA LYS A 33 -10.14 -8.64 7.65
C LYS A 33 -9.71 -9.99 8.21
N ASN A 34 -10.57 -10.64 9.01
CA ASN A 34 -10.39 -12.02 9.49
C ASN A 34 -8.95 -12.33 9.97
N ASP A 35 -8.44 -11.52 10.90
CA ASP A 35 -7.08 -11.59 11.47
C ASP A 35 -5.92 -11.44 10.47
N CYS A 36 -6.21 -11.05 9.23
CA CYS A 36 -5.25 -10.72 8.20
C CYS A 36 -5.17 -9.19 7.98
N GLU A 37 -3.96 -8.70 7.71
CA GLU A 37 -3.67 -7.33 7.31
C GLU A 37 -2.95 -7.34 5.95
N LEU A 38 -3.49 -6.60 5.00
CA LEU A 38 -2.82 -6.31 3.74
C LEU A 38 -2.47 -4.82 3.74
N SER A 39 -1.21 -4.51 3.49
CA SER A 39 -0.67 -3.16 3.50
C SER A 39 -0.05 -2.82 2.16
N VAL A 40 -0.20 -1.57 1.74
CA VAL A 40 0.47 -1.00 0.57
C VAL A 40 1.22 0.24 1.01
N THR A 41 2.53 0.24 0.75
CA THR A 41 3.40 1.39 0.99
C THR A 41 3.82 1.98 -0.35
N THR A 42 3.61 3.27 -0.51
CA THR A 42 3.97 4.02 -1.72
C THR A 42 5.02 5.07 -1.37
N GLU A 43 6.19 4.97 -1.97
CA GLU A 43 7.30 5.90 -1.80
C GLU A 43 7.27 6.96 -2.91
N TYR A 44 7.54 8.21 -2.56
CA TYR A 44 7.60 9.35 -3.45
C TYR A 44 8.96 10.03 -3.34
N ASP A 45 9.42 10.58 -4.46
CA ASP A 45 10.56 11.50 -4.45
C ASP A 45 10.19 12.90 -3.91
N LEU A 46 11.19 13.78 -3.86
CA LEU A 46 11.05 15.17 -3.43
C LEU A 46 10.08 16.01 -4.28
N ASN A 47 9.73 15.55 -5.48
CA ASN A 47 8.75 16.19 -6.35
C ASN A 47 7.35 15.58 -6.19
N ASN A 48 7.13 14.76 -5.15
CA ASN A 48 5.91 14.00 -4.93
C ASN A 48 5.56 13.02 -6.07
N VAL A 49 6.56 12.54 -6.82
CA VAL A 49 6.37 11.52 -7.86
C VAL A 49 6.59 10.14 -7.26
N ALA A 50 5.59 9.26 -7.38
CA ALA A 50 5.69 7.90 -6.87
C ALA A 50 6.82 7.12 -7.58
N LYS A 51 7.76 6.57 -6.80
CA LYS A 51 8.94 5.83 -7.27
C LYS A 51 8.83 4.33 -7.07
N LEU A 52 8.35 3.93 -5.91
CA LEU A 52 8.24 2.53 -5.52
C LEU A 52 6.90 2.30 -4.85
N GLN A 53 6.37 1.10 -5.07
CA GLN A 53 5.19 0.64 -4.37
C GLN A 53 5.35 -0.84 -4.10
N TYR A 54 5.05 -1.26 -2.87
CA TYR A 54 5.09 -2.67 -2.49
C TYR A 54 3.92 -3.02 -1.58
N VAL A 55 3.67 -4.32 -1.51
CA VAL A 55 2.54 -4.90 -0.79
C VAL A 55 3.10 -5.81 0.30
N GLU A 56 2.53 -5.74 1.49
CA GLU A 56 2.84 -6.62 2.62
C GLU A 56 1.56 -7.33 3.08
N PHE A 57 1.66 -8.64 3.32
CA PHE A 57 0.59 -9.45 3.91
C PHE A 57 1.03 -9.95 5.27
N ASN A 58 0.34 -9.56 6.33
CA ASN A 58 0.69 -9.86 7.72
C ASN A 58 2.15 -9.48 8.07
N GLY A 59 2.67 -8.40 7.47
CA GLY A 59 4.04 -7.93 7.66
C GLY A 59 5.07 -8.57 6.73
N GLU A 60 4.70 -9.57 5.93
CA GLU A 60 5.58 -10.21 4.96
C GLU A 60 5.44 -9.55 3.59
N LYS A 61 6.56 -9.09 3.02
CA LYS A 61 6.58 -8.43 1.72
C LYS A 61 6.28 -9.43 0.59
N LEU A 62 5.27 -9.13 -0.21
CA LEU A 62 4.90 -9.94 -1.37
C LEU A 62 5.73 -9.55 -2.60
N GLN A 63 5.76 -10.46 -3.59
CA GLN A 63 6.33 -10.18 -4.91
C GLN A 63 5.56 -9.05 -5.61
N GLN A 64 6.22 -8.29 -6.50
CA GLN A 64 5.62 -7.11 -7.16
C GLN A 64 4.31 -7.43 -7.90
N GLU A 65 4.14 -8.64 -8.41
CA GLU A 65 2.93 -9.08 -9.11
C GLU A 65 1.68 -9.03 -8.21
N ALA A 66 1.85 -9.17 -6.90
CA ALA A 66 0.76 -9.10 -5.92
C ALA A 66 0.04 -7.74 -5.93
N LEU A 67 0.72 -6.68 -6.36
CA LEU A 67 0.11 -5.37 -6.52
C LEU A 67 -1.03 -5.40 -7.54
N PHE A 68 -0.93 -6.20 -8.60
CA PHE A 68 -1.99 -6.30 -9.60
C PHE A 68 -3.10 -7.27 -9.18
N ALA A 69 -2.89 -8.04 -8.11
CA ALA A 69 -3.82 -9.03 -7.58
C ALA A 69 -4.52 -8.59 -6.28
N LEU A 70 -4.43 -7.31 -5.88
CA LEU A 70 -4.99 -6.82 -4.61
C LEU A 70 -6.47 -7.15 -4.43
N GLU A 71 -7.29 -6.95 -5.47
CA GLU A 71 -8.73 -7.28 -5.42
C GLU A 71 -8.99 -8.75 -5.06
N PHE A 72 -8.17 -9.66 -5.59
CA PHE A 72 -8.27 -11.08 -5.32
C PHE A 72 -7.83 -11.39 -3.89
N LEU A 73 -6.70 -10.82 -3.45
CA LEU A 73 -6.19 -11.01 -2.08
C LEU A 73 -7.21 -10.54 -1.03
N ILE A 74 -7.86 -9.39 -1.25
CA ILE A 74 -8.88 -8.82 -0.35
C ILE A 74 -10.15 -9.67 -0.26
N LYS A 75 -10.45 -10.48 -1.28
CA LYS A 75 -11.56 -11.43 -1.29
C LYS A 75 -11.21 -12.75 -0.59
N LEU A 76 -9.92 -13.11 -0.57
CA LEU A 76 -9.43 -14.30 0.14
C LEU A 76 -9.24 -14.06 1.64
N MET A 77 -8.94 -12.82 2.03
CA MET A 77 -8.94 -12.36 3.42
C MET A 77 -10.34 -12.36 4.01
#